data_AF-A0A821WQ10-F1
#
_entry.id   AF-A0A821WQ10-F1
#
_cell.length_a   1.000
_cell.length_b   1.000
_cell.length_c   1.000
_cell.angle_alpha   90.00
_cell.angle_beta   90.00
_cell.angle_gamma   90.00
#
_symmetry.space_group_name_H-M   'P 1'
#
loop_
_entity.id
_entity.type
_entity.pdbx_description
1 polymer ?
#
loop_
_entity_poly.entity_id
_entity_poly.type
_entity_poly.pdbx_seq_one_letter_code
_entity_poly.pdbx_strand_id
1 'polypeptide(L)'
;KLNLAASLVEIDYDLLSPRIFSIEDAIIHPSYFGDEISLQQGDLDDVFQNTEQILEDTLYIGGQEHFYMETNSFMVIPSNDDKEINIYTGRQNPTDTQEIIAFVLGRNVYHITCHVKRIGGAFSIPLCADVVVPAVKIARPIRLNLDRSVDMSISGHRHPFKIKHKVAFTNEGRFLGFDIQMWNNAGCTLDLSKSIMECAMLHMGNSYKFSNIRIHGHVCKTHLPSNTGLLQNLFQINKTFFFPNFRLPWLWWTEAVLACETIVENIAVYLKCDPFTIRCLNLFKEGDTTHYGQILENWNVPRILDELKESSDFIQRQQNVEEFNQKNKYRKRGVSMIPVKFGIGFEIQHYNQAGAFVHVYKDGSVVISHGGVEIGQGLHTKMIAIVAEVLDCSVDQIRISETATDKIHNTTPTGASTSSDLNGMAVRHACEQIRQRLDTLIIDNNANISWENLDVGTLLNPQIDIGQIEGDFIQGVGLFTMEELIRGDKKFNKWIPSGQLYTCGVDTYKIPSFSDVPIDFRVSLLSNSLNPRAIYSSKGIGEPSILLAASAFVALKQACQVYREQQSLSGYFTLHSPATVERLRMACVDEFTRRVCPDEYETVLSRGSY
;
A
#
# COMPACT_ATOMS: atom_id res chain seq x y z
N LYS A 1 20.55 29.01 -9.86
CA LYS A 1 21.16 29.98 -8.90
C LYS A 1 21.07 29.46 -7.47
N LEU A 2 19.88 29.17 -6.92
CA LEU A 2 19.75 28.63 -5.56
C LEU A 2 20.53 27.31 -5.36
N ASN A 3 20.36 26.30 -6.22
CA ASN A 3 21.08 25.01 -6.09
C ASN A 3 22.61 25.20 -6.10
N LEU A 4 23.13 26.15 -6.88
CA LEU A 4 24.56 26.48 -6.91
C LEU A 4 25.03 27.20 -5.63
N ALA A 5 24.18 28.01 -5.01
CA ALA A 5 24.48 28.62 -3.72
C ALA A 5 24.45 27.59 -2.59
N ALA A 6 23.49 26.65 -2.64
CA ALA A 6 23.40 25.53 -1.69
C ALA A 6 24.62 24.59 -1.78
N SER A 7 25.11 24.29 -2.99
CA SER A 7 26.32 23.47 -3.19
C SER A 7 27.64 24.14 -2.78
N LEU A 8 27.60 25.40 -2.35
CA LEU A 8 28.75 26.15 -1.81
C LEU A 8 28.69 26.27 -0.27
N VAL A 9 27.69 25.66 0.38
CA VAL A 9 27.62 25.61 1.85
C VAL A 9 28.51 24.48 2.35
N GLU A 10 29.56 24.83 3.06
CA GLU A 10 30.44 23.87 3.74
C GLU A 10 29.87 23.51 5.12
N ILE A 11 29.86 22.22 5.46
CA ILE A 11 29.35 21.69 6.73
C ILE A 11 30.32 20.61 7.21
N ASP A 12 30.91 20.82 8.38
CA ASP A 12 31.73 19.81 9.06
C ASP A 12 30.86 18.86 9.89
N TYR A 13 31.21 17.56 9.88
CA TYR A 13 30.44 16.51 10.56
C TYR A 13 31.33 15.62 11.44
N ASP A 14 30.98 15.51 12.73
CA ASP A 14 31.52 14.47 13.62
C ASP A 14 30.73 13.16 13.43
N LEU A 15 31.40 12.12 12.93
CA LEU A 15 30.75 10.85 12.59
C LEU A 15 30.53 9.95 13.82
N LEU A 16 29.28 9.88 14.28
CA LEU A 16 28.88 9.07 15.44
C LEU A 16 28.88 7.56 15.18
N SER A 17 28.85 6.79 16.27
CA SER A 17 28.74 5.32 16.30
C SER A 17 27.86 4.86 17.48
N PRO A 18 27.15 3.71 17.38
CA PRO A 18 27.09 2.81 16.23
C PRO A 18 26.38 3.44 15.02
N ARG A 19 26.69 2.96 13.82
CA ARG A 19 25.98 3.32 12.59
C ARG A 19 25.01 2.19 12.27
N ILE A 20 23.71 2.48 12.38
CA ILE A 20 22.62 1.50 12.25
C ILE A 20 21.89 1.81 10.95
N PHE A 21 22.02 0.95 9.94
CA PHE A 21 21.40 1.17 8.62
C PHE A 21 20.49 0.02 8.18
N SER A 22 20.69 -1.21 8.67
CA SER A 22 19.76 -2.33 8.42
C SER A 22 18.96 -2.76 9.64
N ILE A 23 17.99 -3.64 9.39
CA ILE A 23 17.30 -4.43 10.42
C ILE A 23 18.31 -5.25 11.23
N GLU A 24 19.33 -5.84 10.60
CA GLU A 24 20.40 -6.60 11.29
C GLU A 24 21.18 -5.71 12.25
N ASP A 25 21.55 -4.48 11.83
CA ASP A 25 22.24 -3.54 12.71
C ASP A 25 21.36 -3.18 13.92
N ALA A 26 20.04 -3.00 13.73
CA ALA A 26 19.08 -2.67 14.78
C ALA A 26 18.79 -3.85 15.73
N ILE A 27 18.96 -5.08 15.27
CA ILE A 27 18.91 -6.31 16.10
C ILE A 27 20.21 -6.47 16.90
N ILE A 28 21.38 -6.25 16.27
CA ILE A 28 22.70 -6.34 16.91
C ILE A 28 22.92 -5.22 17.94
N HIS A 29 22.42 -4.03 17.64
CA HIS A 29 22.39 -2.86 18.52
C HIS A 29 20.93 -2.51 18.79
N PRO A 30 20.27 -3.12 19.81
CA PRO A 30 18.82 -3.02 20.07
C PRO A 30 18.27 -1.59 19.98
N SER A 31 17.80 -1.23 18.78
CA SER A 31 17.44 0.12 18.38
C SER A 31 16.04 0.06 17.80
N TYR A 32 15.05 0.23 18.68
CA TYR A 32 13.64 0.10 18.35
C TYR A 32 12.85 1.35 18.75
N PHE A 33 11.73 1.59 18.07
CA PHE A 33 10.74 2.56 18.52
C PHE A 33 9.70 1.88 19.40
N GLY A 34 9.75 2.17 20.70
CA GLY A 34 8.84 1.59 21.69
C GLY A 34 9.13 0.11 21.99
N ASP A 35 8.17 -0.53 22.65
CA ASP A 35 8.23 -1.94 23.03
C ASP A 35 7.79 -2.87 21.89
N GLU A 36 8.04 -4.17 22.06
CA GLU A 36 7.57 -5.23 21.17
C GLU A 36 6.03 -5.26 21.11
N ILE A 37 5.50 -5.46 19.90
CA ILE A 37 4.08 -5.63 19.65
C ILE A 37 3.76 -7.13 19.55
N SER A 38 2.88 -7.65 20.40
CA SER A 38 2.51 -9.06 20.40
C SER A 38 1.04 -9.32 20.03
N LEU A 39 0.81 -10.39 19.28
CA LEU A 39 -0.50 -10.96 18.98
C LEU A 39 -0.42 -12.47 19.15
N GLN A 40 -1.30 -13.04 19.96
CA GLN A 40 -1.43 -14.49 20.10
C GLN A 40 -2.90 -14.92 20.09
N GLN A 41 -3.17 -16.05 19.45
CA GLN A 41 -4.42 -16.80 19.54
C GLN A 41 -4.11 -18.30 19.66
N GLY A 42 -4.82 -18.99 20.54
CA GLY A 42 -4.67 -20.43 20.73
C GLY A 42 -3.37 -20.80 21.46
N ASP A 43 -3.05 -22.10 21.41
CA ASP A 43 -1.86 -22.69 22.05
C ASP A 43 -0.96 -23.27 20.97
N LEU A 44 0.14 -22.57 20.67
CA LEU A 44 1.13 -23.04 19.71
C LEU A 44 2.15 -23.98 20.32
N ASP A 45 2.36 -23.92 21.64
CA ASP A 45 3.37 -24.72 22.28
C ASP A 45 2.90 -26.19 22.34
N ASP A 46 1.59 -26.43 22.49
CA ASP A 46 0.96 -27.74 22.24
C ASP A 46 1.08 -28.17 20.76
N VAL A 47 0.74 -27.29 19.81
CA VAL A 47 0.80 -27.61 18.36
C VAL A 47 2.19 -28.07 17.93
N PHE A 48 3.25 -27.37 18.34
CA PHE A 48 4.63 -27.75 17.98
C PHE A 48 5.17 -28.94 18.77
N GLN A 49 4.58 -29.31 19.91
CA GLN A 49 4.89 -30.57 20.60
C GLN A 49 4.24 -31.78 19.91
N ASN A 50 3.04 -31.60 19.36
CA ASN A 50 2.22 -32.67 18.80
C ASN A 50 2.30 -32.82 17.26
N THR A 51 3.07 -31.97 16.56
CA THR A 51 3.17 -31.96 15.09
C THR A 51 4.60 -32.21 14.61
N GLU A 52 4.82 -33.25 13.79
CA GLU A 52 6.12 -33.52 13.17
C GLU A 52 6.41 -32.63 11.94
N GLN A 53 5.37 -32.25 11.18
CA GLN A 53 5.50 -31.45 9.96
C GLN A 53 5.66 -29.96 10.29
N ILE A 54 6.91 -29.51 10.33
CA ILE A 54 7.29 -28.13 10.65
C ILE A 54 8.22 -27.60 9.57
N LEU A 55 7.97 -26.37 9.08
CA LEU A 55 8.88 -25.61 8.23
C LEU A 55 9.31 -24.31 8.90
N GLU A 56 10.59 -23.93 8.71
CA GLU A 56 11.18 -22.69 9.19
C GLU A 56 11.95 -21.99 8.06
N ASP A 57 11.67 -20.71 7.84
CA ASP A 57 12.32 -19.90 6.80
C ASP A 57 12.36 -18.41 7.23
N THR A 58 13.16 -17.59 6.57
CA THR A 58 13.29 -16.14 6.83
C THR A 58 13.25 -15.37 5.53
N LEU A 59 12.15 -14.64 5.32
CA LEU A 59 11.91 -13.85 4.12
C LEU A 59 12.33 -12.39 4.35
N TYR A 60 13.07 -11.82 3.41
CA TYR A 60 13.28 -10.37 3.28
C TYR A 60 12.46 -9.81 2.14
N ILE A 61 11.89 -8.63 2.36
CA ILE A 61 11.09 -7.88 1.40
C ILE A 61 11.59 -6.44 1.44
N GLY A 62 12.12 -5.97 0.31
CA GLY A 62 12.70 -4.63 0.19
C GLY A 62 11.66 -3.51 0.24
N GLY A 63 12.14 -2.31 0.55
CA GLY A 63 11.37 -1.08 0.35
C GLY A 63 11.21 -0.73 -1.13
N GLN A 64 10.31 0.22 -1.38
CA GLN A 64 9.93 0.71 -2.70
C GLN A 64 9.78 2.23 -2.64
N GLU A 65 10.35 2.94 -3.62
CA GLU A 65 10.10 4.36 -3.82
C GLU A 65 8.67 4.59 -4.35
N HIS A 66 8.04 5.65 -3.90
CA HIS A 66 6.69 6.03 -4.30
C HIS A 66 6.56 6.42 -5.78
N PHE A 67 7.62 7.06 -6.30
CA PHE A 67 7.82 7.43 -7.70
C PHE A 67 6.67 8.19 -8.38
N TYR A 68 5.91 8.97 -7.61
CA TYR A 68 4.93 9.95 -8.11
C TYR A 68 5.55 10.85 -9.18
N MET A 69 4.87 11.07 -10.31
CA MET A 69 5.45 11.77 -11.46
C MET A 69 5.62 13.28 -11.22
N GLU A 70 4.76 13.89 -10.40
CA GLU A 70 4.94 15.23 -9.85
C GLU A 70 5.73 15.16 -8.52
N THR A 71 7.01 15.52 -8.53
CA THR A 71 7.83 15.60 -7.30
C THR A 71 7.27 16.62 -6.31
N ASN A 72 7.66 16.49 -5.03
CA ASN A 72 7.16 17.33 -3.93
C ASN A 72 7.18 18.82 -4.30
N SER A 73 5.99 19.41 -4.36
CA SER A 73 5.76 20.76 -4.89
C SER A 73 4.85 21.57 -3.97
N PHE A 74 5.31 22.78 -3.62
CA PHE A 74 4.66 23.68 -2.68
C PHE A 74 4.79 25.13 -3.14
N MET A 75 3.75 25.94 -2.95
CA MET A 75 3.79 27.38 -3.18
C MET A 75 3.07 28.12 -2.06
N VAL A 76 3.80 28.95 -1.33
CA VAL A 76 3.27 29.78 -0.23
C VAL A 76 3.13 31.22 -0.72
N ILE A 77 1.99 31.84 -0.42
CA ILE A 77 1.69 33.26 -0.66
C ILE A 77 1.30 33.89 0.70
N PRO A 78 2.21 34.63 1.35
CA PRO A 78 1.86 35.42 2.53
C PRO A 78 1.04 36.65 2.12
N SER A 79 0.09 37.06 2.96
CA SER A 79 -0.66 38.31 2.82
C SER A 79 0.18 39.55 3.17
N ASN A 80 -0.22 40.70 2.64
CA ASN A 80 0.45 41.98 2.90
C ASN A 80 0.28 42.50 4.33
N ASP A 81 -0.69 42.00 5.09
CA ASP A 81 -0.96 42.40 6.49
C ASP A 81 -0.52 41.34 7.50
N ASP A 82 0.20 40.31 7.04
CA ASP A 82 0.73 39.20 7.81
C ASP A 82 -0.33 38.35 8.55
N LYS A 83 -1.63 38.52 8.28
CA LYS A 83 -2.69 37.76 8.98
C LYS A 83 -3.10 36.48 8.26
N GLU A 84 -2.97 36.43 6.95
CA GLU A 84 -3.41 35.31 6.11
C GLU A 84 -2.23 34.69 5.36
N ILE A 85 -2.19 33.36 5.25
CA ILE A 85 -1.21 32.60 4.47
C ILE A 85 -1.96 31.61 3.61
N ASN A 86 -1.86 31.76 2.30
CA ASN A 86 -2.37 30.79 1.35
C ASN A 86 -1.23 29.85 0.93
N ILE A 87 -1.42 28.54 1.05
CA ILE A 87 -0.48 27.53 0.54
C ILE A 87 -1.15 26.61 -0.46
N TYR A 88 -0.53 26.46 -1.63
CA TYR A 88 -0.85 25.44 -2.61
C TYR A 88 0.13 24.29 -2.40
N THR A 89 -0.39 23.08 -2.19
CA THR A 89 0.40 21.95 -1.68
C THR A 89 0.12 20.66 -2.45
N GLY A 90 1.18 19.92 -2.79
CA GLY A 90 1.09 18.57 -3.36
C GLY A 90 0.80 17.48 -2.31
N ARG A 91 0.05 17.79 -1.25
CA ARG A 91 -0.25 16.85 -0.14
C ARG A 91 -1.71 16.41 -0.11
N GLN A 92 -1.90 15.13 0.20
CA GLN A 92 -3.19 14.45 0.35
C GLN A 92 -3.99 14.85 1.60
N ASN A 93 -3.35 15.57 2.53
CA ASN A 93 -3.94 16.03 3.78
C ASN A 93 -3.70 17.55 3.92
N PRO A 94 -4.66 18.37 3.46
CA PRO A 94 -4.54 19.81 3.58
C PRO A 94 -4.74 20.27 5.03
N THR A 95 -5.49 19.55 5.86
CA THR A 95 -5.66 19.88 7.29
C THR A 95 -4.38 19.65 8.10
N ASP A 96 -3.72 18.50 7.98
CA ASP A 96 -2.40 18.25 8.61
C ASP A 96 -1.35 19.27 8.12
N THR A 97 -1.43 19.70 6.84
CA THR A 97 -0.58 20.79 6.32
C THR A 97 -0.88 22.14 6.99
N GLN A 98 -2.16 22.46 7.21
CA GLN A 98 -2.62 23.67 7.91
C GLN A 98 -2.15 23.68 9.38
N GLU A 99 -2.26 22.55 10.06
CA GLU A 99 -1.87 22.37 11.46
C GLU A 99 -0.35 22.45 11.67
N ILE A 100 0.45 21.81 10.83
CA ILE A 100 1.93 21.91 10.88
C ILE A 100 2.37 23.36 10.68
N ILE A 101 1.80 24.09 9.71
CA ILE A 101 2.14 25.50 9.48
C ILE A 101 1.72 26.37 10.67
N ALA A 102 0.54 26.14 11.24
CA ALA A 102 0.04 26.85 12.42
C ALA A 102 0.98 26.68 13.60
N PHE A 103 1.40 25.44 13.87
CA PHE A 103 2.37 25.09 14.91
C PHE A 103 3.73 25.76 14.68
N VAL A 104 4.33 25.62 13.49
CA VAL A 104 5.65 26.17 13.15
C VAL A 104 5.71 27.69 13.24
N LEU A 105 4.62 28.38 12.89
CA LEU A 105 4.54 29.85 12.94
C LEU A 105 4.03 30.39 14.28
N GLY A 106 3.60 29.54 15.21
CA GLY A 106 2.93 29.98 16.45
C GLY A 106 1.62 30.74 16.20
N ARG A 107 0.88 30.37 15.14
CA ARG A 107 -0.37 31.03 14.73
C ARG A 107 -1.57 30.09 14.89
N ASN A 108 -2.76 30.64 15.04
CA ASN A 108 -4.01 29.85 14.96
C ASN A 108 -4.25 29.34 13.53
N VAL A 109 -4.83 28.14 13.38
CA VAL A 109 -5.09 27.49 12.08
C VAL A 109 -5.94 28.31 11.11
N TYR A 110 -6.84 29.17 11.59
CA TYR A 110 -7.70 30.01 10.74
C TYR A 110 -6.93 31.10 9.96
N HIS A 111 -5.67 31.37 10.31
CA HIS A 111 -4.80 32.27 9.54
C HIS A 111 -4.22 31.62 8.27
N ILE A 112 -4.44 30.32 8.07
CA ILE A 112 -3.78 29.52 7.04
C ILE A 112 -4.83 28.81 6.20
N THR A 113 -4.80 29.00 4.89
CA THR A 113 -5.65 28.27 3.94
C THR A 113 -4.78 27.35 3.08
N CYS A 114 -5.06 26.05 3.12
CA CYS A 114 -4.40 25.06 2.27
C CYS A 114 -5.29 24.75 1.07
N HIS A 115 -4.72 24.80 -0.13
CA HIS A 115 -5.38 24.57 -1.41
C HIS A 115 -4.74 23.39 -2.15
N VAL A 116 -5.57 22.45 -2.61
CA VAL A 116 -5.14 21.29 -3.42
C VAL A 116 -6.12 21.09 -4.56
N LYS A 117 -5.66 21.36 -5.78
CA LYS A 117 -6.50 21.24 -6.99
C LYS A 117 -6.44 19.86 -7.65
N ARG A 118 -5.26 19.24 -7.64
CA ARG A 118 -4.94 17.85 -8.01
C ARG A 118 -3.47 17.59 -7.66
N ILE A 119 -3.04 16.34 -7.66
CA ILE A 119 -1.63 15.95 -7.52
C ILE A 119 -1.27 14.89 -8.58
N GLY A 120 -0.11 15.00 -9.21
CA GLY A 120 0.39 14.10 -10.26
C GLY A 120 1.03 12.81 -9.73
N GLY A 121 0.27 12.05 -8.92
CA GLY A 121 0.79 11.01 -8.04
C GLY A 121 1.03 11.56 -6.63
N ALA A 122 0.76 10.75 -5.61
CA ALA A 122 0.58 11.23 -4.24
C ALA A 122 1.84 11.07 -3.36
N PHE A 123 1.68 10.75 -2.07
CA PHE A 123 2.75 10.24 -1.20
C PHE A 123 3.87 11.25 -0.84
N SER A 124 3.47 12.53 -0.74
CA SER A 124 4.33 13.67 -0.38
C SER A 124 4.68 13.78 1.11
N ILE A 125 5.90 14.25 1.39
CA ILE A 125 6.44 14.51 2.74
C ILE A 125 6.09 15.93 3.27
N PRO A 126 6.08 16.15 4.61
CA PRO A 126 5.64 17.41 5.24
C PRO A 126 6.63 18.59 5.13
N LEU A 127 7.16 18.90 3.94
CA LEU A 127 8.07 20.03 3.68
C LEU A 127 7.42 21.42 3.71
N CYS A 128 6.17 21.55 4.18
CA CYS A 128 5.48 22.84 4.21
C CYS A 128 6.17 23.84 5.15
N ALA A 129 6.84 23.36 6.21
CA ALA A 129 7.63 24.17 7.14
C ALA A 129 8.80 24.88 6.42
N ASP A 130 9.55 24.14 5.59
CA ASP A 130 10.74 24.62 4.87
C ASP A 130 10.42 25.72 3.86
N VAL A 131 9.16 25.80 3.40
CA VAL A 131 8.69 26.80 2.44
C VAL A 131 7.99 27.97 3.12
N VAL A 132 7.20 27.72 4.18
CA VAL A 132 6.44 28.78 4.84
C VAL A 132 7.31 29.70 5.69
N VAL A 133 8.30 29.16 6.40
CA VAL A 133 9.21 29.94 7.26
C VAL A 133 9.97 31.00 6.46
N PRO A 134 10.67 30.68 5.34
CA PRO A 134 11.32 31.71 4.54
C PRO A 134 10.30 32.64 3.87
N ALA A 135 9.12 32.16 3.43
CA ALA A 135 8.14 33.00 2.74
C ALA A 135 7.60 34.13 3.63
N VAL A 136 7.22 33.80 4.86
CA VAL A 136 6.82 34.78 5.88
C VAL A 136 8.00 35.70 6.22
N LYS A 137 9.20 35.14 6.45
CA LYS A 137 10.39 35.92 6.83
C LYS A 137 10.80 36.98 5.79
N ILE A 138 10.59 36.73 4.50
CA ILE A 138 10.89 37.69 3.42
C ILE A 138 9.66 38.48 2.94
N ALA A 139 8.47 38.21 3.48
CA ALA A 139 7.18 38.75 3.06
C ALA A 139 6.93 38.67 1.54
N ARG A 140 7.26 37.53 0.91
CA ARG A 140 7.08 37.29 -0.53
C ARG A 140 6.65 35.86 -0.83
N PRO A 141 5.95 35.62 -1.95
CA PRO A 141 5.67 34.27 -2.41
C PRO A 141 6.94 33.45 -2.64
N ILE A 142 6.94 32.20 -2.17
CA ILE A 142 8.01 31.22 -2.42
C ILE A 142 7.38 29.96 -3.01
N ARG A 143 8.11 29.35 -3.95
CA ARG A 143 7.81 28.02 -4.50
C ARG A 143 9.00 27.10 -4.26
N LEU A 144 8.72 25.86 -3.85
CA LEU A 144 9.66 24.74 -3.80
C LEU A 144 9.11 23.64 -4.71
N ASN A 145 9.94 23.17 -5.63
CA ASN A 145 9.73 21.95 -6.39
C ASN A 145 11.03 21.15 -6.26
N LEU A 146 10.97 19.88 -5.87
CA LEU A 146 12.17 19.06 -5.73
C LEU A 146 12.64 18.47 -7.06
N ASP A 147 13.95 18.41 -7.26
CA ASP A 147 14.57 17.55 -8.28
C ASP A 147 14.43 16.07 -7.83
N ARG A 148 14.19 15.14 -8.76
CA ARG A 148 13.89 13.72 -8.45
C ARG A 148 14.89 13.04 -7.51
N SER A 149 16.19 13.33 -7.65
CA SER A 149 17.21 12.75 -6.78
C SER A 149 17.12 13.31 -5.36
N VAL A 150 16.89 14.62 -5.21
CA VAL A 150 16.65 15.22 -3.88
C VAL A 150 15.40 14.61 -3.26
N ASP A 151 14.30 14.57 -4.02
CA ASP A 151 13.00 13.97 -3.68
C ASP A 151 13.17 12.56 -3.08
N MET A 152 13.71 11.60 -3.84
CA MET A 152 13.98 10.21 -3.39
C MET A 152 14.98 10.11 -2.24
N SER A 153 15.86 11.10 -2.05
CA SER A 153 16.84 11.06 -0.96
C SER A 153 16.23 11.41 0.41
N ILE A 154 15.08 12.07 0.45
CA ILE A 154 14.42 12.57 1.67
C ILE A 154 12.96 12.14 1.84
N SER A 155 12.27 11.69 0.78
CA SER A 155 10.85 11.29 0.77
C SER A 155 10.52 10.14 1.73
N GLY A 156 11.49 9.27 1.98
CA GLY A 156 11.18 7.97 2.57
C GLY A 156 10.54 7.03 1.58
N HIS A 157 10.45 5.76 1.96
CA HIS A 157 10.04 4.67 1.08
C HIS A 157 9.01 3.80 1.79
N ARG A 158 8.39 2.86 1.06
CA ARG A 158 7.71 1.70 1.67
C ARG A 158 8.70 0.98 2.59
N HIS A 159 8.23 0.54 3.76
CA HIS A 159 9.05 -0.17 4.75
C HIS A 159 9.63 -1.49 4.22
N PRO A 160 10.96 -1.65 4.27
CA PRO A 160 11.62 -2.94 4.20
C PRO A 160 11.23 -3.82 5.41
N PHE A 161 10.96 -5.09 5.16
CA PHE A 161 10.58 -6.08 6.17
C PHE A 161 11.52 -7.29 6.18
N LYS A 162 11.70 -7.84 7.38
CA LYS A 162 12.25 -9.16 7.66
C LYS A 162 11.20 -9.96 8.41
N ILE A 163 10.84 -11.14 7.89
CA ILE A 163 9.82 -12.02 8.46
C ILE A 163 10.41 -13.41 8.63
N LYS A 164 10.80 -13.76 9.86
CA LYS A 164 11.12 -15.14 10.23
C LYS A 164 9.84 -15.85 10.64
N HIS A 165 9.60 -17.05 10.12
CA HIS A 165 8.40 -17.81 10.40
C HIS A 165 8.72 -19.28 10.67
N LYS A 166 7.91 -19.89 11.54
CA LYS A 166 7.85 -21.32 11.86
C LYS A 166 6.40 -21.77 11.72
N VAL A 167 6.16 -22.80 10.92
CA VAL A 167 4.81 -23.17 10.47
C VAL A 167 4.58 -24.67 10.68
N ALA A 168 3.49 -25.01 11.37
CA ALA A 168 3.02 -26.38 11.58
C ALA A 168 1.79 -26.69 10.71
N PHE A 169 1.76 -27.86 10.08
CA PHE A 169 0.71 -28.28 9.16
C PHE A 169 0.47 -29.80 9.19
N THR A 170 -0.60 -30.28 8.57
CA THR A 170 -0.89 -31.73 8.44
C THR A 170 -0.26 -32.33 7.19
N ASN A 171 -0.27 -33.67 7.05
CA ASN A 171 0.21 -34.34 5.83
C ASN A 171 -0.61 -33.99 4.57
N GLU A 172 -1.85 -33.56 4.74
CA GLU A 172 -2.71 -33.03 3.66
C GLU A 172 -2.42 -31.54 3.37
N GLY A 173 -1.62 -30.88 4.22
CA GLY A 173 -1.27 -29.47 4.12
C GLY A 173 -2.26 -28.51 4.78
N ARG A 174 -3.05 -28.96 5.77
CA ARG A 174 -3.89 -28.05 6.59
C ARG A 174 -3.02 -27.27 7.58
N PHE A 175 -3.24 -25.97 7.72
CA PHE A 175 -2.51 -25.13 8.68
C PHE A 175 -2.97 -25.37 10.12
N LEU A 176 -2.02 -25.69 10.99
CA LEU A 176 -2.26 -25.93 12.42
C LEU A 176 -1.82 -24.73 13.27
N GLY A 177 -0.68 -24.13 12.91
CA GLY A 177 -0.08 -23.06 13.70
C GLY A 177 0.99 -22.25 12.96
N PHE A 178 1.04 -20.93 13.23
CA PHE A 178 2.04 -20.00 12.72
C PHE A 178 2.74 -19.25 13.87
N ASP A 179 4.06 -19.39 14.01
CA ASP A 179 4.88 -18.63 14.96
C ASP A 179 5.86 -17.73 14.20
N ILE A 180 5.75 -16.42 14.41
CA ILE A 180 6.25 -15.41 13.47
C ILE A 180 6.93 -14.26 14.21
N GLN A 181 8.07 -13.84 13.67
CA GLN A 181 8.86 -12.72 14.14
C GLN A 181 9.03 -11.74 12.98
N MET A 182 8.55 -10.51 13.16
CA MET A 182 8.54 -9.45 12.15
C MET A 182 9.38 -8.27 12.60
N TRP A 183 10.20 -7.75 11.69
CA TRP A 183 10.91 -6.48 11.85
C TRP A 183 10.65 -5.61 10.62
N ASN A 184 10.29 -4.34 10.83
CA ASN A 184 10.25 -3.33 9.76
C ASN A 184 11.29 -2.23 10.01
N ASN A 185 11.92 -1.75 8.93
CA ASN A 185 12.88 -0.65 8.99
C ASN A 185 12.13 0.69 8.92
N ALA A 186 12.00 1.39 10.06
CA ALA A 186 11.26 2.65 10.17
C ALA A 186 12.06 3.88 9.70
N GLY A 187 13.39 3.79 9.63
CA GLY A 187 14.25 4.95 9.46
C GLY A 187 14.47 5.72 10.78
N CYS A 188 14.74 7.03 10.67
CA CYS A 188 15.18 7.87 11.78
C CYS A 188 14.06 8.40 12.69
N THR A 189 12.80 8.38 12.24
CA THR A 189 11.60 8.76 13.00
C THR A 189 10.53 7.67 12.93
N LEU A 190 9.52 7.75 13.79
CA LEU A 190 8.49 6.71 13.89
C LEU A 190 7.51 6.74 12.71
N ASP A 191 6.99 7.93 12.37
CA ASP A 191 5.89 8.12 11.41
C ASP A 191 4.77 7.05 11.56
N LEU A 192 4.25 6.46 10.47
CA LEU A 192 3.24 5.40 10.51
C LEU A 192 3.81 4.00 10.78
N SER A 193 5.12 3.86 11.04
CA SER A 193 5.80 2.54 11.08
C SER A 193 5.23 1.56 12.09
N LYS A 194 4.63 2.05 13.20
CA LYS A 194 3.95 1.21 14.19
C LYS A 194 2.64 0.62 13.65
N SER A 195 1.75 1.44 13.10
CA SER A 195 0.48 0.98 12.53
C SER A 195 0.70 0.04 11.35
N ILE A 196 1.76 0.26 10.55
CA ILE A 196 2.18 -0.63 9.46
C ILE A 196 2.60 -2.00 10.01
N MET A 197 3.37 -2.05 11.11
CA MET A 197 3.71 -3.31 11.78
C MET A 197 2.46 -4.01 12.34
N GLU A 198 1.65 -3.30 13.15
CA GLU A 198 0.43 -3.84 13.77
C GLU A 198 -0.49 -4.50 12.74
N CYS A 199 -0.62 -3.91 11.56
CA CYS A 199 -1.52 -4.43 10.55
C CYS A 199 -0.91 -5.48 9.62
N ALA A 200 0.41 -5.50 9.43
CA ALA A 200 1.11 -6.64 8.82
C ALA A 200 0.85 -7.92 9.64
N MET A 201 0.89 -7.82 10.98
CA MET A 201 0.51 -8.92 11.89
C MET A 201 -0.96 -9.37 11.67
N LEU A 202 -1.86 -8.43 11.39
CA LEU A 202 -3.29 -8.72 11.14
C LEU A 202 -3.55 -9.33 9.74
N HIS A 203 -2.59 -9.28 8.81
CA HIS A 203 -2.73 -9.80 7.43
C HIS A 203 -1.86 -10.99 7.08
N MET A 204 -1.01 -11.44 8.00
CA MET A 204 -0.13 -12.60 7.85
C MET A 204 -0.87 -13.91 7.51
N GLY A 205 -2.18 -13.97 7.75
CA GLY A 205 -3.05 -15.08 7.36
C GLY A 205 -3.58 -15.05 5.91
N ASN A 206 -3.41 -13.94 5.18
CA ASN A 206 -4.09 -13.65 3.91
C ASN A 206 -5.57 -14.11 3.93
N SER A 207 -5.93 -15.09 3.10
CA SER A 207 -7.29 -15.62 2.91
C SER A 207 -7.51 -16.98 3.58
N TYR A 208 -6.58 -17.38 4.45
CA TYR A 208 -6.51 -18.73 4.99
C TYR A 208 -6.87 -18.81 6.47
N LYS A 209 -7.61 -19.85 6.82
CA LYS A 209 -7.97 -20.21 8.18
C LYS A 209 -6.86 -21.06 8.82
N PHE A 210 -6.50 -20.70 10.03
CA PHE A 210 -5.66 -21.45 10.96
C PHE A 210 -6.27 -21.31 12.36
N SER A 211 -5.88 -22.20 13.27
CA SER A 211 -6.43 -22.26 14.64
C SER A 211 -5.56 -21.54 15.67
N ASN A 212 -4.24 -21.49 15.45
CA ASN A 212 -3.27 -20.98 16.41
C ASN A 212 -2.27 -20.04 15.72
N ILE A 213 -1.93 -18.92 16.35
CA ILE A 213 -0.93 -17.98 15.83
C ILE A 213 -0.25 -17.22 16.96
N ARG A 214 1.05 -16.91 16.79
CA ARG A 214 1.86 -16.03 17.63
C ARG A 214 2.69 -15.16 16.71
N ILE A 215 2.60 -13.85 16.89
CA ILE A 215 3.36 -12.87 16.11
C ILE A 215 3.96 -11.87 17.07
N HIS A 216 5.27 -11.65 16.93
CA HIS A 216 6.02 -10.59 17.60
C HIS A 216 6.52 -9.61 16.54
N GLY A 217 6.27 -8.32 16.75
CA GLY A 217 6.59 -7.24 15.82
C GLY A 217 7.51 -6.20 16.46
N HIS A 218 8.60 -5.87 15.78
CA HIS A 218 9.59 -4.90 16.23
C HIS A 218 9.80 -3.78 15.20
N VAL A 219 9.62 -2.53 15.63
CA VAL A 219 9.80 -1.35 14.79
C VAL A 219 11.23 -0.85 14.88
N CYS A 220 12.07 -1.16 13.88
CA CYS A 220 13.51 -0.89 13.92
C CYS A 220 13.83 0.58 13.63
N LYS A 221 14.52 1.24 14.56
CA LYS A 221 15.04 2.59 14.40
C LYS A 221 16.43 2.55 13.77
N THR A 222 16.57 3.16 12.60
CA THR A 222 17.83 3.23 11.85
C THR A 222 18.22 4.69 11.56
N HIS A 223 19.39 4.91 10.97
CA HIS A 223 19.90 6.23 10.59
C HIS A 223 19.64 6.53 9.09
N LEU A 224 18.57 5.96 8.54
CA LEU A 224 18.07 6.22 7.20
C LEU A 224 16.91 7.25 7.23
N PRO A 225 16.53 7.86 6.09
CA PRO A 225 15.29 8.64 6.00
C PRO A 225 14.09 7.87 6.56
N SER A 226 13.16 8.56 7.22
CA SER A 226 11.96 7.92 7.77
C SER A 226 11.17 7.26 6.65
N ASN A 227 10.92 5.96 6.76
CA ASN A 227 9.96 5.30 5.90
C ASN A 227 8.55 5.69 6.36
N THR A 228 7.64 5.85 5.41
CA THR A 228 6.28 6.33 5.60
C THR A 228 5.30 5.32 5.04
N GLY A 229 4.04 5.38 5.43
CA GLY A 229 3.02 4.65 4.69
C GLY A 229 2.97 5.14 3.24
N LEU A 230 2.74 4.23 2.29
CA LEU A 230 2.46 4.58 0.89
C LEU A 230 1.07 5.25 0.73
N LEU A 231 0.52 5.86 1.79
CA LEU A 231 -0.46 6.94 1.79
C LEU A 231 -0.28 7.71 3.12
N GLN A 232 0.58 8.75 3.07
CA GLN A 232 0.78 9.82 4.06
C GLN A 232 1.70 9.58 5.27
N ASN A 233 2.31 10.70 5.69
CA ASN A 233 2.78 10.96 7.05
C ASN A 233 1.62 11.63 7.82
N LEU A 234 1.31 11.19 9.04
CA LEU A 234 0.37 11.87 9.95
C LEU A 234 1.13 12.47 11.12
N PHE A 235 0.92 13.76 11.42
CA PHE A 235 1.59 14.41 12.55
C PHE A 235 0.99 13.93 13.88
N GLN A 236 1.52 12.83 14.42
CA GLN A 236 1.01 12.17 15.62
C GLN A 236 1.33 12.99 16.89
N ILE A 237 0.48 13.99 17.19
CA ILE A 237 0.50 14.66 18.49
C ILE A 237 0.13 13.63 19.57
N ASN A 238 1.12 13.30 20.40
CA ASN A 238 1.00 12.37 21.53
C ASN A 238 -0.25 12.62 22.40
N LYS A 239 -1.29 11.81 22.21
CA LYS A 239 -2.30 11.53 23.24
C LYS A 239 -2.68 10.05 23.27
N THR A 240 -2.05 9.38 24.22
CA THR A 240 -2.37 8.05 24.74
C THR A 240 -3.88 7.82 24.86
N PHE A 241 -4.44 6.95 24.03
CA PHE A 241 -5.74 6.31 24.27
C PHE A 241 -5.67 4.80 23.94
N PHE A 242 -5.32 4.03 24.97
CA PHE A 242 -5.44 2.58 24.98
C PHE A 242 -6.93 2.20 25.02
N PHE A 243 -7.44 1.54 23.97
CA PHE A 243 -8.69 0.79 24.03
C PHE A 243 -8.38 -0.71 23.91
N PRO A 244 -8.48 -1.49 25.00
CA PRO A 244 -7.96 -2.87 25.02
C PRO A 244 -8.77 -3.89 24.18
N ASN A 245 -9.93 -3.50 23.63
CA ASN A 245 -10.91 -4.42 23.04
C ASN A 245 -11.30 -4.13 21.57
N PHE A 246 -10.57 -3.27 20.85
CA PHE A 246 -10.81 -3.00 19.43
C PHE A 246 -9.48 -3.03 18.66
N ARG A 247 -9.37 -3.91 17.67
CA ARG A 247 -8.25 -3.99 16.71
C ARG A 247 -8.87 -4.07 15.30
N LEU A 248 -8.79 -2.99 14.53
CA LEU A 248 -9.39 -2.88 13.18
C LEU A 248 -8.31 -2.58 12.13
N PRO A 249 -8.14 -3.38 11.07
CA PRO A 249 -6.79 -3.54 10.50
C PRO A 249 -6.56 -2.84 9.15
N TRP A 250 -6.68 -1.51 8.94
CA TRP A 250 -6.80 -0.97 7.56
C TRP A 250 -5.84 0.22 7.18
N LEU A 251 -4.78 -0.03 6.35
CA LEU A 251 -3.73 0.83 5.69
C LEU A 251 -2.38 0.12 5.25
N TRP A 252 -2.24 -0.47 4.04
CA TRP A 252 -0.95 -0.92 3.40
C TRP A 252 0.00 -1.97 4.05
N TRP A 253 0.07 -3.21 3.52
CA TRP A 253 1.01 -4.29 3.94
C TRP A 253 1.14 -5.43 2.91
N THR A 254 1.91 -5.18 1.86
CA THR A 254 2.28 -6.18 0.85
C THR A 254 3.07 -7.37 1.39
N GLU A 255 3.77 -7.15 2.50
CA GLU A 255 4.87 -7.97 2.99
C GLU A 255 4.37 -9.24 3.67
N ALA A 256 3.34 -9.10 4.51
CA ALA A 256 2.71 -10.21 5.21
C ALA A 256 1.97 -11.17 4.27
N VAL A 257 1.36 -10.65 3.21
CA VAL A 257 0.67 -11.47 2.19
C VAL A 257 1.69 -12.24 1.35
N LEU A 258 2.78 -11.60 0.90
CA LEU A 258 3.85 -12.29 0.19
C LEU A 258 4.51 -13.39 1.05
N ALA A 259 4.71 -13.14 2.35
CA ALA A 259 5.20 -14.14 3.28
C ALA A 259 4.23 -15.33 3.41
N CYS A 260 2.92 -15.07 3.51
CA CYS A 260 1.90 -16.10 3.55
C CYS A 260 1.89 -16.96 2.27
N GLU A 261 1.93 -16.34 1.09
CA GLU A 261 2.02 -17.07 -0.19
C GLU A 261 3.35 -17.83 -0.33
N THR A 262 4.46 -17.30 0.20
CA THR A 262 5.75 -17.98 0.22
C THR A 262 5.73 -19.25 1.10
N ILE A 263 5.02 -19.21 2.23
CA ILE A 263 4.76 -20.36 3.10
C ILE A 263 3.95 -21.42 2.36
N VAL A 264 2.87 -21.04 1.67
CA VAL A 264 2.03 -21.94 0.86
C VAL A 264 2.89 -22.70 -0.16
N GLU A 265 3.74 -21.99 -0.91
CA GLU A 265 4.62 -22.63 -1.92
C GLU A 265 5.67 -23.54 -1.27
N ASN A 266 6.26 -23.15 -0.14
CA ASN A 266 7.23 -23.98 0.59
C ASN A 266 6.58 -25.30 1.07
N ILE A 267 5.36 -25.24 1.62
CA ILE A 267 4.57 -26.41 2.04
C ILE A 267 4.22 -27.30 0.85
N ALA A 268 3.80 -26.71 -0.27
CA ALA A 268 3.44 -27.46 -1.47
C ALA A 268 4.64 -28.21 -2.08
N VAL A 269 5.83 -27.58 -2.13
CA VAL A 269 7.08 -28.25 -2.53
C VAL A 269 7.46 -29.37 -1.56
N TYR A 270 7.31 -29.14 -0.25
CA TYR A 270 7.61 -30.15 0.77
C TYR A 270 6.71 -31.39 0.66
N LEU A 271 5.39 -31.18 0.51
CA LEU A 271 4.40 -32.25 0.33
C LEU A 271 4.34 -32.82 -1.10
N LYS A 272 5.06 -32.20 -2.06
CA LYS A 272 5.08 -32.55 -3.48
C LYS A 272 3.68 -32.54 -4.12
N CYS A 273 2.90 -31.52 -3.81
CA CYS A 273 1.55 -31.32 -4.32
C CYS A 273 1.42 -29.97 -5.05
N ASP A 274 0.32 -29.79 -5.78
CA ASP A 274 -0.01 -28.51 -6.40
C ASP A 274 -0.28 -27.43 -5.34
N PRO A 275 0.37 -26.25 -5.42
CA PRO A 275 0.16 -25.16 -4.46
C PRO A 275 -1.29 -24.64 -4.44
N PHE A 276 -2.01 -24.64 -5.56
CA PHE A 276 -3.41 -24.18 -5.60
C PHE A 276 -4.32 -25.07 -4.74
N THR A 277 -4.04 -26.38 -4.68
CA THR A 277 -4.72 -27.33 -3.78
C THR A 277 -4.53 -26.96 -2.31
N ILE A 278 -3.32 -26.58 -1.89
CA ILE A 278 -3.05 -26.10 -0.51
C ILE A 278 -3.80 -24.80 -0.21
N ARG A 279 -3.89 -23.88 -1.17
CA ARG A 279 -4.68 -22.65 -1.03
C ARG A 279 -6.14 -22.95 -0.76
N CYS A 280 -6.78 -23.72 -1.65
CA CYS A 280 -8.20 -24.07 -1.55
C CYS A 280 -8.53 -24.86 -0.27
N LEU A 281 -7.63 -25.74 0.17
CA LEU A 281 -7.81 -26.55 1.38
C LEU A 281 -7.95 -25.71 2.66
N ASN A 282 -7.27 -24.55 2.69
CA ASN A 282 -7.13 -23.69 3.86
C ASN A 282 -7.95 -22.39 3.78
N LEU A 283 -8.74 -22.14 2.73
CA LEU A 283 -9.57 -20.93 2.66
C LEU A 283 -10.51 -20.80 3.87
N PHE A 284 -10.72 -19.55 4.31
CA PHE A 284 -11.85 -19.22 5.18
C PHE A 284 -13.19 -19.64 4.56
N LYS A 285 -14.20 -19.82 5.42
CA LYS A 285 -15.61 -19.96 5.08
C LYS A 285 -16.39 -18.74 5.54
N GLU A 286 -17.58 -18.55 4.97
CA GLU A 286 -18.49 -17.51 5.48
C GLU A 286 -18.91 -17.82 6.92
N GLY A 287 -18.92 -16.78 7.77
CA GLY A 287 -19.12 -16.89 9.20
C GLY A 287 -17.86 -17.23 10.01
N ASP A 288 -16.73 -17.59 9.37
CA ASP A 288 -15.48 -17.80 10.11
C ASP A 288 -14.98 -16.49 10.75
N THR A 289 -14.37 -16.63 11.92
CA THR A 289 -13.65 -15.54 12.58
C THR A 289 -12.16 -15.57 12.21
N THR A 290 -11.63 -14.40 11.85
CA THR A 290 -10.20 -14.11 11.71
C THR A 290 -9.46 -14.15 13.06
N HIS A 291 -8.13 -14.16 13.04
CA HIS A 291 -7.31 -14.26 14.26
C HIS A 291 -7.34 -13.03 15.17
N TYR A 292 -7.97 -11.96 14.72
CA TYR A 292 -8.19 -10.72 15.46
C TYR A 292 -9.67 -10.46 15.78
N GLY A 293 -10.53 -11.48 15.64
CA GLY A 293 -11.92 -11.44 16.13
C GLY A 293 -12.97 -10.92 15.14
N GLN A 294 -12.59 -10.49 13.93
CA GLN A 294 -13.55 -10.09 12.91
C GLN A 294 -14.20 -11.32 12.26
N ILE A 295 -15.53 -11.34 12.21
CA ILE A 295 -16.35 -12.31 11.47
C ILE A 295 -16.36 -11.95 9.98
N LEU A 296 -16.24 -12.94 9.10
CA LEU A 296 -16.31 -12.77 7.65
C LEU A 296 -17.75 -12.94 7.13
N GLU A 297 -18.27 -11.89 6.51
CA GLU A 297 -19.58 -11.84 5.84
C GLU A 297 -19.40 -11.61 4.34
N ASN A 298 -20.32 -12.12 3.51
CA ASN A 298 -20.29 -12.05 2.05
C ASN A 298 -18.95 -12.54 1.46
N TRP A 299 -18.52 -13.75 1.87
CA TRP A 299 -17.19 -14.27 1.57
C TRP A 299 -17.09 -14.81 0.13
N ASN A 300 -16.84 -13.90 -0.81
CA ASN A 300 -16.86 -14.18 -2.25
C ASN A 300 -15.55 -14.78 -2.82
N VAL A 301 -14.48 -14.95 -2.02
CA VAL A 301 -13.17 -15.41 -2.51
C VAL A 301 -13.22 -16.77 -3.23
N PRO A 302 -13.94 -17.82 -2.74
CA PRO A 302 -14.04 -19.09 -3.45
C PRO A 302 -14.65 -18.93 -4.85
N ARG A 303 -15.75 -18.16 -4.95
CA ARG A 303 -16.41 -17.84 -6.23
C ARG A 303 -15.46 -17.12 -7.20
N ILE A 304 -14.67 -16.16 -6.72
CA ILE A 304 -13.67 -15.46 -7.52
C ILE A 304 -12.61 -16.43 -8.06
N LEU A 305 -12.13 -17.37 -7.25
CA LEU A 305 -11.14 -18.37 -7.69
C LEU A 305 -11.73 -19.32 -8.73
N ASP A 306 -12.99 -19.76 -8.57
CA ASP A 306 -13.64 -20.64 -9.54
C ASP A 306 -13.87 -19.93 -10.89
N GLU A 307 -14.45 -18.72 -10.88
CA GLU A 307 -14.63 -17.89 -12.10
C GLU A 307 -13.28 -17.55 -12.77
N LEU A 308 -12.23 -17.29 -11.99
CA LEU A 308 -10.88 -17.01 -12.52
C LEU A 308 -10.22 -18.27 -13.09
N LYS A 309 -10.42 -19.44 -12.47
CA LYS A 309 -9.89 -20.73 -12.92
C LYS A 309 -10.44 -21.13 -14.28
N GLU A 310 -11.73 -20.89 -14.50
CA GLU A 310 -12.39 -21.09 -15.80
C GLU A 310 -11.93 -20.03 -16.82
N SER A 311 -12.12 -18.74 -16.53
CA SER A 311 -11.87 -17.65 -17.49
C SER A 311 -10.41 -17.45 -17.90
N SER A 312 -9.46 -18.00 -17.15
CA SER A 312 -8.03 -17.96 -17.44
C SER A 312 -7.44 -19.26 -18.00
N ASP A 313 -8.27 -20.29 -18.26
CA ASP A 313 -7.86 -21.64 -18.70
C ASP A 313 -6.79 -22.28 -17.77
N PHE A 314 -6.90 -22.05 -16.46
CA PHE A 314 -5.77 -22.24 -15.53
C PHE A 314 -5.19 -23.67 -15.56
N ILE A 315 -6.05 -24.69 -15.53
CA ILE A 315 -5.62 -26.11 -15.55
C ILE A 315 -4.89 -26.45 -16.85
N GLN A 316 -5.39 -25.99 -18.00
CA GLN A 316 -4.73 -26.21 -19.30
C GLN A 316 -3.38 -25.47 -19.34
N ARG A 317 -3.29 -24.29 -18.74
CA ARG A 317 -2.03 -23.52 -18.64
C ARG A 317 -1.01 -24.18 -17.71
N GLN A 318 -1.43 -24.81 -16.60
CA GLN A 318 -0.54 -25.61 -15.75
C GLN A 318 0.09 -26.76 -16.55
N GLN A 319 -0.72 -27.56 -17.25
CA GLN A 319 -0.25 -28.65 -18.12
C GLN A 319 0.70 -28.14 -19.23
N ASN A 320 0.35 -27.04 -19.89
CA ASN A 320 1.18 -26.42 -20.93
C ASN A 320 2.54 -25.91 -20.37
N VAL A 321 2.57 -25.47 -19.11
CA VAL A 321 3.80 -25.05 -18.42
C VAL A 321 4.67 -26.24 -18.05
N GLU A 322 4.09 -27.32 -17.53
CA GLU A 322 4.81 -28.58 -17.25
C GLU A 322 5.44 -29.15 -18.52
N GLU A 323 4.67 -29.29 -19.61
CA GLU A 323 5.18 -29.73 -20.91
C GLU A 323 6.31 -28.84 -21.43
N PHE A 324 6.16 -27.52 -21.31
CA PHE A 324 7.19 -26.57 -21.71
C PHE A 324 8.47 -26.77 -20.89
N ASN A 325 8.34 -26.94 -19.57
CA ASN A 325 9.45 -27.11 -18.64
C ASN A 325 10.19 -28.45 -18.82
N GLN A 326 9.50 -29.50 -19.25
CA GLN A 326 10.12 -30.78 -19.63
C GLN A 326 10.92 -30.64 -20.94
N LYS A 327 10.36 -29.94 -21.94
CA LYS A 327 10.98 -29.78 -23.28
C LYS A 327 12.14 -28.79 -23.32
N ASN A 328 12.21 -27.84 -22.38
CA ASN A 328 13.21 -26.74 -22.38
C ASN A 328 14.20 -26.85 -21.21
N LYS A 329 15.50 -27.06 -21.48
CA LYS A 329 16.53 -27.12 -20.42
C LYS A 329 16.74 -25.77 -19.72
N TYR A 330 17.06 -24.71 -20.47
CA TYR A 330 17.51 -23.41 -19.92
C TYR A 330 16.41 -22.33 -19.80
N ARG A 331 15.17 -22.65 -20.15
CA ARG A 331 14.03 -21.73 -20.03
C ARG A 331 12.92 -22.43 -19.27
N LYS A 332 12.42 -21.80 -18.21
CA LYS A 332 11.29 -22.28 -17.42
C LYS A 332 10.15 -21.28 -17.42
N ARG A 333 8.96 -21.78 -17.12
CA ARG A 333 7.74 -21.03 -16.83
C ARG A 333 7.19 -21.50 -15.50
N GLY A 334 6.48 -20.62 -14.81
CA GLY A 334 5.59 -20.96 -13.70
C GLY A 334 4.24 -20.33 -13.95
N VAL A 335 3.23 -20.73 -13.20
CA VAL A 335 1.87 -20.21 -13.33
C VAL A 335 1.13 -20.44 -12.01
N SER A 336 0.64 -19.34 -11.43
CA SER A 336 0.05 -19.35 -10.09
C SER A 336 -1.21 -18.52 -10.05
N MET A 337 -2.12 -18.90 -9.16
CA MET A 337 -3.32 -18.16 -8.81
C MET A 337 -3.34 -18.00 -7.29
N ILE A 338 -3.51 -16.77 -6.82
CA ILE A 338 -3.54 -16.45 -5.38
C ILE A 338 -4.86 -15.77 -5.01
N PRO A 339 -5.49 -16.12 -3.89
CA PRO A 339 -6.55 -15.34 -3.29
C PRO A 339 -5.96 -14.12 -2.56
N VAL A 340 -6.76 -13.07 -2.39
CA VAL A 340 -6.40 -11.91 -1.55
C VAL A 340 -7.59 -11.53 -0.66
N LYS A 341 -7.35 -11.41 0.65
CA LYS A 341 -8.26 -10.76 1.58
C LYS A 341 -7.68 -9.40 1.97
N PHE A 342 -8.30 -8.34 1.50
CA PHE A 342 -8.06 -6.98 1.94
C PHE A 342 -9.28 -6.45 2.69
N GLY A 343 -9.10 -5.41 3.50
CA GLY A 343 -10.22 -4.66 4.06
C GLY A 343 -9.87 -3.19 4.25
N ILE A 344 -10.91 -2.40 4.48
CA ILE A 344 -10.99 -1.00 4.08
C ILE A 344 -11.50 -0.19 5.27
N GLY A 345 -10.87 0.96 5.54
CA GLY A 345 -11.16 1.81 6.69
C GLY A 345 -9.91 2.54 7.18
N PHE A 346 -10.06 3.45 8.13
CA PHE A 346 -8.97 3.82 9.04
C PHE A 346 -9.15 3.08 10.36
N GLU A 347 -8.05 2.60 10.96
CA GLU A 347 -8.04 2.01 12.32
C GLU A 347 -8.68 2.97 13.35
N ILE A 348 -8.32 4.26 13.26
CA ILE A 348 -8.79 5.30 14.18
C ILE A 348 -10.20 5.75 13.76
N GLN A 349 -11.22 5.47 14.60
CA GLN A 349 -12.62 5.71 14.27
C GLN A 349 -12.92 7.13 13.76
N HIS A 350 -12.34 8.17 14.37
CA HIS A 350 -12.59 9.57 13.99
C HIS A 350 -11.91 10.01 12.68
N TYR A 351 -11.13 9.14 12.04
CA TYR A 351 -10.66 9.33 10.66
C TYR A 351 -11.68 8.85 9.61
N ASN A 352 -12.70 8.09 10.02
CA ASN A 352 -13.78 7.63 9.14
C ASN A 352 -14.94 8.65 9.09
N GLN A 353 -14.60 9.90 8.74
CA GLN A 353 -15.55 11.00 8.52
C GLN A 353 -15.17 11.78 7.25
N ALA A 354 -16.12 12.52 6.67
CA ALA A 354 -15.86 13.47 5.59
C ALA A 354 -16.87 14.62 5.60
N GLY A 355 -16.51 15.71 4.95
CA GLY A 355 -17.38 16.87 4.74
C GLY A 355 -17.48 17.23 3.26
N ALA A 356 -18.63 17.79 2.87
CA ALA A 356 -18.89 18.29 1.53
C ALA A 356 -19.67 19.61 1.57
N PHE A 357 -19.46 20.42 0.55
CA PHE A 357 -20.14 21.68 0.29
C PHE A 357 -20.72 21.60 -1.13
N VAL A 358 -22.02 21.87 -1.26
CA VAL A 358 -22.74 21.88 -2.53
C VAL A 358 -23.52 23.19 -2.61
N HIS A 359 -23.37 23.91 -3.72
CA HIS A 359 -24.08 25.16 -3.98
C HIS A 359 -24.70 25.15 -5.36
N VAL A 360 -26.01 25.35 -5.43
CA VAL A 360 -26.77 25.53 -6.66
C VAL A 360 -26.97 27.03 -6.88
N TYR A 361 -26.42 27.54 -7.98
CA TYR A 361 -26.58 28.94 -8.39
C TYR A 361 -27.98 29.19 -8.97
N LYS A 362 -28.37 30.45 -9.09
CA LYS A 362 -29.69 30.87 -9.61
C LYS A 362 -29.93 30.51 -11.09
N ASP A 363 -28.88 30.21 -11.84
CA ASP A 363 -28.94 29.73 -13.22
C ASP A 363 -29.04 28.19 -13.33
N GLY A 364 -29.11 27.49 -12.19
CA GLY A 364 -29.16 26.04 -12.13
C GLY A 364 -27.79 25.35 -12.26
N SER A 365 -26.69 26.10 -12.38
CA SER A 365 -25.35 25.51 -12.31
C SER A 365 -24.99 25.11 -10.87
N VAL A 366 -24.23 24.03 -10.71
CA VAL A 366 -23.86 23.46 -9.42
C VAL A 366 -22.35 23.56 -9.23
N VAL A 367 -21.89 24.03 -8.06
CA VAL A 367 -20.50 23.91 -7.64
C VAL A 367 -20.39 23.05 -6.39
N ILE A 368 -19.42 22.13 -6.39
CA ILE A 368 -19.16 21.21 -5.28
C ILE A 368 -17.71 21.31 -4.78
N SER A 369 -17.51 21.00 -3.50
CA SER A 369 -16.20 20.85 -2.85
C SER A 369 -16.32 19.77 -1.79
N HIS A 370 -15.28 18.97 -1.56
CA HIS A 370 -15.26 17.93 -0.53
C HIS A 370 -13.86 17.84 0.11
N GLY A 371 -13.74 17.09 1.21
CA GLY A 371 -12.48 16.99 1.96
C GLY A 371 -11.38 16.16 1.28
N GLY A 372 -11.75 15.15 0.49
CA GLY A 372 -10.79 14.33 -0.26
C GLY A 372 -10.09 15.06 -1.42
N VAL A 373 -8.95 14.54 -1.85
CA VAL A 373 -8.03 15.12 -2.85
C VAL A 373 -7.94 14.24 -4.09
N GLU A 374 -7.93 14.86 -5.28
CA GLU A 374 -7.67 14.17 -6.55
C GLU A 374 -6.18 13.92 -6.75
N ILE A 375 -5.80 12.64 -6.86
CA ILE A 375 -4.42 12.17 -7.07
C ILE A 375 -4.27 11.31 -8.33
N GLY A 376 -5.30 11.26 -9.19
CA GLY A 376 -5.39 10.42 -10.38
C GLY A 376 -6.37 9.25 -10.24
N GLN A 377 -6.92 9.01 -9.05
CA GLN A 377 -7.89 7.94 -8.76
C GLN A 377 -9.32 8.28 -9.19
N GLY A 378 -9.55 9.45 -9.81
CA GLY A 378 -10.83 9.86 -10.35
C GLY A 378 -11.89 10.12 -9.27
N LEU A 379 -11.46 10.51 -8.07
CA LEU A 379 -12.33 10.83 -6.94
C LEU A 379 -13.31 11.96 -7.33
N HIS A 380 -12.81 13.03 -7.94
CA HIS A 380 -13.63 14.16 -8.35
C HIS A 380 -14.70 13.75 -9.39
N THR A 381 -14.34 12.88 -10.34
CA THR A 381 -15.28 12.33 -11.34
C THR A 381 -16.39 11.51 -10.67
N LYS A 382 -16.04 10.66 -9.70
CA LYS A 382 -17.02 9.88 -8.91
C LYS A 382 -17.97 10.79 -8.13
N MET A 383 -17.48 11.90 -7.57
CA MET A 383 -18.34 12.85 -6.85
C MET A 383 -19.31 13.60 -7.78
N ILE A 384 -18.87 13.98 -8.99
CA ILE A 384 -19.75 14.61 -9.99
C ILE A 384 -20.90 13.66 -10.39
N ALA A 385 -20.62 12.36 -10.57
CA ALA A 385 -21.65 11.36 -10.87
C ALA A 385 -22.70 11.25 -9.74
N ILE A 386 -22.27 11.21 -8.47
CA ILE A 386 -23.18 11.19 -7.31
C ILE A 386 -24.08 12.44 -7.28
N VAL A 387 -23.55 13.61 -7.64
CA VAL A 387 -24.32 14.87 -7.65
C VAL A 387 -25.32 14.89 -8.80
N ALA A 388 -24.92 14.43 -10.00
CA ALA A 388 -25.80 14.33 -11.16
C ALA A 388 -27.00 13.41 -10.87
N GLU A 389 -26.76 12.26 -10.24
CA GLU A 389 -27.78 11.31 -9.82
C GLU A 389 -28.75 11.90 -8.78
N VAL A 390 -28.22 12.41 -7.65
CA VAL A 390 -29.06 12.86 -6.52
C VAL A 390 -29.81 14.16 -6.81
N LEU A 391 -29.25 15.03 -7.66
CA LEU A 391 -29.91 16.28 -8.07
C LEU A 391 -30.68 16.16 -9.39
N ASP A 392 -30.61 15.01 -10.11
CA ASP A 392 -31.24 14.78 -11.41
C ASP A 392 -30.89 15.91 -12.41
N CYS A 393 -29.60 16.07 -12.70
CA CYS A 393 -29.08 17.12 -13.56
C CYS A 393 -27.91 16.65 -14.42
N SER A 394 -27.63 17.36 -15.53
CA SER A 394 -26.51 17.00 -16.41
C SER A 394 -25.17 17.24 -15.73
N VAL A 395 -24.22 16.33 -15.95
CA VAL A 395 -22.81 16.48 -15.53
C VAL A 395 -22.18 17.79 -16.03
N ASP A 396 -22.62 18.31 -17.18
CA ASP A 396 -22.14 19.59 -17.73
C ASP A 396 -22.55 20.81 -16.89
N GLN A 397 -23.58 20.67 -16.04
CA GLN A 397 -24.02 21.71 -15.13
C GLN A 397 -23.21 21.72 -13.82
N ILE A 398 -22.36 20.72 -13.58
CA ILE A 398 -21.68 20.49 -12.32
C ILE A 398 -20.19 20.81 -12.45
N ARG A 399 -19.69 21.70 -11.60
CA ARG A 399 -18.27 22.03 -11.50
C ARG A 399 -17.71 21.65 -10.13
N ILE A 400 -16.67 20.83 -10.10
CA ILE A 400 -15.88 20.64 -8.89
C ILE A 400 -14.90 21.80 -8.67
N SER A 401 -14.88 22.30 -7.44
CA SER A 401 -13.88 23.24 -6.92
C SER A 401 -12.69 22.45 -6.36
N GLU A 402 -11.54 23.11 -6.22
CA GLU A 402 -10.40 22.53 -5.52
C GLU A 402 -10.70 22.26 -4.04
N THR A 403 -10.11 21.20 -3.49
CA THR A 403 -10.10 20.87 -2.07
C THR A 403 -9.36 21.97 -1.32
N ALA A 404 -10.04 22.66 -0.39
CA ALA A 404 -9.43 23.73 0.37
C ALA A 404 -10.01 23.87 1.78
N THR A 405 -9.15 24.25 2.75
CA THR A 405 -9.49 24.26 4.19
C THR A 405 -10.38 25.43 4.62
N ASP A 406 -10.63 26.40 3.74
CA ASP A 406 -11.63 27.46 3.88
C ASP A 406 -13.05 26.99 3.54
N LYS A 407 -13.19 25.99 2.65
CA LYS A 407 -14.48 25.42 2.23
C LYS A 407 -14.88 24.24 3.10
N ILE A 408 -13.93 23.34 3.38
CA ILE A 408 -14.14 22.12 4.17
C ILE A 408 -13.06 22.08 5.25
N HIS A 409 -13.45 22.31 6.49
CA HIS A 409 -12.56 22.31 7.64
C HIS A 409 -12.34 20.88 8.17
N ASN A 410 -11.24 20.66 8.91
CA ASN A 410 -10.97 19.43 9.66
C ASN A 410 -11.08 18.16 8.79
N THR A 411 -10.57 18.22 7.56
CA THR A 411 -10.63 17.12 6.59
C THR A 411 -9.82 15.93 7.06
N THR A 412 -10.36 14.74 6.84
CA THR A 412 -9.60 13.50 6.99
C THR A 412 -8.63 13.31 5.83
N PRO A 413 -7.54 12.56 6.05
CA PRO A 413 -6.59 12.22 5.00
C PRO A 413 -7.24 11.51 3.82
N THR A 414 -6.89 11.90 2.59
CA THR A 414 -7.22 11.08 1.41
C THR A 414 -6.37 9.82 1.42
N GLY A 415 -6.98 8.70 1.80
CA GLY A 415 -6.33 7.39 1.83
C GLY A 415 -7.28 6.24 2.20
N ALA A 416 -6.72 5.17 2.78
CA ALA A 416 -7.43 4.00 3.33
C ALA A 416 -8.33 3.22 2.36
N SER A 417 -8.23 3.49 1.06
CA SER A 417 -9.23 3.13 0.04
C SER A 417 -10.68 3.53 0.37
N THR A 418 -10.91 4.42 1.36
CA THR A 418 -12.24 4.90 1.80
C THR A 418 -12.67 6.20 1.14
N SER A 419 -11.76 6.90 0.45
CA SER A 419 -11.97 8.30 0.06
C SER A 419 -13.20 8.54 -0.81
N SER A 420 -13.52 7.61 -1.73
CA SER A 420 -14.74 7.70 -2.55
C SER A 420 -16.02 7.41 -1.76
N ASP A 421 -15.94 6.54 -0.75
CA ASP A 421 -17.09 6.17 0.09
C ASP A 421 -17.44 7.30 1.06
N LEU A 422 -16.48 7.74 1.87
CA LEU A 422 -16.69 8.81 2.87
C LEU A 422 -17.11 10.13 2.21
N ASN A 423 -16.38 10.59 1.19
CA ASN A 423 -16.74 11.83 0.50
C ASN A 423 -18.02 11.66 -0.33
N GLY A 424 -18.27 10.47 -0.89
CA GLY A 424 -19.50 10.17 -1.64
C GLY A 424 -20.75 10.25 -0.74
N MET A 425 -20.67 9.69 0.46
CA MET A 425 -21.70 9.83 1.50
C MET A 425 -21.92 11.30 1.89
N ALA A 426 -20.85 12.06 2.13
CA ALA A 426 -20.95 13.47 2.51
C ALA A 426 -21.58 14.33 1.38
N VAL A 427 -21.17 14.11 0.13
CA VAL A 427 -21.71 14.79 -1.07
C VAL A 427 -23.18 14.42 -1.27
N ARG A 428 -23.52 13.13 -1.24
CA ARG A 428 -24.90 12.65 -1.32
C ARG A 428 -25.79 13.28 -0.26
N HIS A 429 -25.34 13.29 0.99
CA HIS A 429 -26.10 13.87 2.10
C HIS A 429 -26.35 15.38 1.92
N ALA A 430 -25.38 16.14 1.40
CA ALA A 430 -25.56 17.55 1.07
C ALA A 430 -26.57 17.75 -0.09
N CYS A 431 -26.52 16.90 -1.12
CA CYS A 431 -27.47 16.93 -2.24
C CYS A 431 -28.89 16.53 -1.81
N GLU A 432 -29.06 15.51 -0.97
CA GLU A 432 -30.37 15.09 -0.43
C GLU A 432 -31.05 16.21 0.38
N GLN A 433 -30.27 16.97 1.18
CA GLN A 433 -30.79 18.15 1.88
C GLN A 433 -31.23 19.29 0.93
N ILE A 434 -30.57 19.45 -0.21
CA ILE A 434 -30.96 20.41 -1.24
C ILE A 434 -32.22 19.93 -1.96
N ARG A 435 -32.28 18.65 -2.35
CA ARG A 435 -33.43 18.01 -2.99
C ARG A 435 -34.69 18.16 -2.12
N GLN A 436 -34.63 17.80 -0.85
CA GLN A 436 -35.74 17.99 0.10
C GLN A 436 -36.27 19.43 0.16
N ARG A 437 -35.40 20.45 0.04
CA ARG A 437 -35.83 21.86 0.01
C ARG A 437 -36.50 22.21 -1.32
N LEU A 438 -35.96 21.72 -2.45
CA LEU A 438 -36.53 21.94 -3.78
C LEU A 438 -37.87 21.23 -3.95
N ASP A 439 -38.04 20.02 -3.42
CA ASP A 439 -39.27 19.24 -3.50
C ASP A 439 -40.46 20.01 -2.88
N THR A 440 -40.25 20.77 -1.80
CA THR A 440 -41.29 21.64 -1.21
C THR A 440 -41.77 22.75 -2.15
N LEU A 441 -40.97 23.15 -3.14
CA LEU A 441 -41.32 24.14 -4.15
C LEU A 441 -41.96 23.52 -5.41
N ILE A 442 -41.71 22.22 -5.65
CA ILE A 442 -42.25 21.48 -6.80
C ILE A 442 -43.72 21.12 -6.55
N ILE A 443 -44.11 20.83 -5.31
CA ILE A 443 -45.47 20.40 -4.93
C ILE A 443 -46.56 21.45 -5.26
N ASP A 444 -46.24 22.74 -5.35
CA ASP A 444 -47.19 23.81 -5.71
C ASP A 444 -47.47 23.93 -7.22
N ASN A 445 -46.81 23.13 -8.08
CA ASN A 445 -47.12 23.04 -9.51
C ASN A 445 -47.49 21.62 -9.91
N ASN A 446 -48.54 21.46 -10.73
CA ASN A 446 -49.03 20.18 -11.27
C ASN A 446 -48.06 19.54 -12.29
N ALA A 447 -46.84 19.23 -11.87
CA ALA A 447 -45.86 18.45 -12.61
C ALA A 447 -45.75 17.06 -11.97
N ASN A 448 -46.53 16.11 -12.47
CA ASN A 448 -46.34 14.69 -12.16
C ASN A 448 -44.96 14.26 -12.66
N ILE A 449 -44.00 14.13 -11.74
CA ILE A 449 -42.72 13.48 -12.00
C ILE A 449 -42.59 12.31 -11.01
N SER A 450 -43.03 11.13 -11.44
CA SER A 450 -42.97 9.90 -10.66
C SER A 450 -41.61 9.24 -10.83
N TRP A 451 -40.79 9.28 -9.78
CA TRP A 451 -39.48 8.62 -9.73
C TRP A 451 -39.60 7.23 -9.08
N GLU A 452 -40.20 6.29 -9.81
CA GLU A 452 -40.25 4.89 -9.40
C GLU A 452 -39.22 4.07 -10.20
N ASN A 453 -38.39 3.31 -9.48
CA ASN A 453 -37.24 2.50 -9.93
C ASN A 453 -35.94 3.26 -10.16
N LEU A 454 -35.13 3.37 -9.10
CA LEU A 454 -33.69 3.64 -9.18
C LEU A 454 -32.96 2.52 -8.42
N ASP A 455 -32.25 1.66 -9.15
CA ASP A 455 -31.51 0.52 -8.59
C ASP A 455 -30.13 1.00 -8.12
N VAL A 456 -29.95 1.09 -6.80
CA VAL A 456 -28.85 1.82 -6.15
C VAL A 456 -27.67 0.90 -5.76
N GLY A 457 -27.30 -0.05 -6.64
CA GLY A 457 -26.29 -1.06 -6.34
C GLY A 457 -25.38 -1.47 -7.52
N THR A 458 -24.37 -0.66 -7.88
CA THR A 458 -23.24 -1.09 -8.75
C THR A 458 -22.02 -0.15 -8.54
N LEU A 459 -20.87 -0.51 -9.12
CA LEU A 459 -19.64 0.29 -9.14
C LEU A 459 -19.86 1.74 -9.59
N LEU A 460 -19.24 2.70 -8.90
CA LEU A 460 -19.35 4.14 -9.20
C LEU A 460 -18.86 4.50 -10.61
N ASN A 461 -17.78 3.87 -11.08
CA ASN A 461 -17.31 4.01 -12.46
C ASN A 461 -16.38 2.82 -12.82
N PRO A 462 -16.87 1.81 -13.56
CA PRO A 462 -16.08 0.63 -13.91
C PRO A 462 -14.76 0.92 -14.66
N GLN A 463 -14.67 2.01 -15.43
CA GLN A 463 -13.45 2.33 -16.20
C GLN A 463 -12.34 2.85 -15.27
N ILE A 464 -12.70 3.74 -14.33
CA ILE A 464 -11.78 4.20 -13.28
C ILE A 464 -11.36 3.00 -12.42
N ASP A 465 -12.32 2.12 -12.12
CA ASP A 465 -12.08 0.99 -11.24
C ASP A 465 -11.17 -0.08 -11.86
N ILE A 466 -11.29 -0.35 -13.17
CA ILE A 466 -10.36 -1.19 -13.92
C ILE A 466 -8.96 -0.55 -13.98
N GLY A 467 -8.86 0.73 -14.34
CA GLY A 467 -7.57 1.43 -14.44
C GLY A 467 -6.79 1.47 -13.12
N GLN A 468 -7.50 1.54 -11.99
CA GLN A 468 -6.90 1.43 -10.66
C GLN A 468 -6.35 0.01 -10.42
N ILE A 469 -7.12 -1.04 -10.71
CA ILE A 469 -6.67 -2.45 -10.57
C ILE A 469 -5.43 -2.71 -11.44
N GLU A 470 -5.41 -2.20 -12.67
CA GLU A 470 -4.28 -2.32 -13.60
C GLU A 470 -3.03 -1.61 -13.08
N GLY A 471 -3.17 -0.35 -12.63
CA GLY A 471 -2.08 0.45 -12.08
C GLY A 471 -1.47 -0.17 -10.81
N ASP A 472 -2.32 -0.53 -9.84
CA ASP A 472 -1.91 -1.15 -8.58
C ASP A 472 -1.21 -2.49 -8.82
N PHE A 473 -1.74 -3.33 -9.71
CA PHE A 473 -1.12 -4.62 -10.05
C PHE A 473 0.29 -4.41 -10.64
N ILE A 474 0.44 -3.46 -11.57
CA ILE A 474 1.76 -3.15 -12.15
C ILE A 474 2.71 -2.57 -11.09
N GLN A 475 2.25 -1.69 -10.20
CA GLN A 475 3.06 -1.22 -9.06
C GLN A 475 3.51 -2.38 -8.15
N GLY A 476 2.66 -3.38 -7.96
CA GLY A 476 3.01 -4.60 -7.21
C GLY A 476 4.01 -5.49 -7.96
N VAL A 477 3.91 -5.59 -9.29
CA VAL A 477 4.90 -6.29 -10.13
C VAL A 477 6.26 -5.59 -9.98
N GLY A 478 6.27 -4.25 -9.97
CA GLY A 478 7.44 -3.45 -9.65
C GLY A 478 8.09 -3.84 -8.33
N LEU A 479 7.35 -3.66 -7.23
CA LEU A 479 7.74 -4.02 -5.85
C LEU A 479 8.32 -5.44 -5.75
N PHE A 480 7.64 -6.42 -6.33
CA PHE A 480 7.99 -7.82 -6.11
C PHE A 480 9.06 -8.34 -7.08
N THR A 481 9.36 -7.68 -8.20
CA THR A 481 10.22 -8.27 -9.25
C THR A 481 11.41 -7.41 -9.69
N MET A 482 11.36 -6.08 -9.58
CA MET A 482 12.39 -5.23 -10.21
C MET A 482 12.78 -3.95 -9.46
N GLU A 483 11.87 -3.37 -8.67
CA GLU A 483 12.13 -2.13 -7.94
C GLU A 483 13.00 -2.39 -6.71
N GLU A 484 14.26 -1.94 -6.75
CA GLU A 484 15.23 -2.18 -5.68
C GLU A 484 15.90 -0.89 -5.20
N LEU A 485 15.92 -0.68 -3.88
CA LEU A 485 16.64 0.39 -3.22
C LEU A 485 18.05 -0.08 -2.83
N ILE A 486 19.06 0.38 -3.56
CA ILE A 486 20.47 0.02 -3.31
C ILE A 486 21.11 1.11 -2.46
N ARG A 487 21.55 0.73 -1.25
CA ARG A 487 22.29 1.60 -0.30
C ARG A 487 23.68 1.05 -0.02
N GLY A 488 24.62 1.93 0.31
CA GLY A 488 25.96 1.53 0.72
C GLY A 488 25.98 0.81 2.05
N ASP A 489 26.74 -0.29 2.13
CA ASP A 489 26.76 -1.18 3.29
C ASP A 489 28.12 -1.89 3.48
N LYS A 490 28.31 -2.55 4.63
CA LYS A 490 29.58 -3.18 5.02
C LYS A 490 29.80 -4.59 4.44
N LYS A 491 28.76 -5.25 3.92
CA LYS A 491 28.76 -6.65 3.47
C LYS A 491 28.77 -6.76 1.94
N PHE A 492 27.80 -6.17 1.26
CA PHE A 492 27.55 -6.28 -0.18
C PHE A 492 27.95 -4.99 -0.94
N ASN A 493 27.36 -3.85 -0.60
CA ASN A 493 27.50 -2.59 -1.35
C ASN A 493 28.65 -1.69 -0.85
N LYS A 494 29.84 -2.28 -0.65
CA LYS A 494 31.04 -1.58 -0.12
C LYS A 494 31.57 -0.44 -1.00
N TRP A 495 31.11 -0.36 -2.25
CA TRP A 495 31.49 0.63 -3.25
C TRP A 495 30.65 1.92 -3.17
N ILE A 496 29.59 1.94 -2.36
CA ILE A 496 28.78 3.13 -2.04
C ILE A 496 29.07 3.51 -0.57
N PRO A 497 29.19 4.81 -0.21
CA PRO A 497 29.31 5.24 1.18
C PRO A 497 28.15 4.72 2.07
N SER A 498 28.46 4.26 3.28
CA SER A 498 27.50 3.56 4.13
C SER A 498 26.25 4.40 4.45
N GLY A 499 25.06 3.83 4.20
CA GLY A 499 23.75 4.47 4.39
C GLY A 499 23.26 5.31 3.19
N GLN A 500 24.18 5.76 2.31
CA GLN A 500 23.83 6.57 1.14
C GLN A 500 23.03 5.76 0.11
N LEU A 501 21.96 6.35 -0.43
CA LEU A 501 21.17 5.80 -1.54
C LEU A 501 21.90 5.99 -2.86
N TYR A 502 22.04 4.91 -3.64
CA TYR A 502 22.58 4.94 -5.00
C TYR A 502 21.48 4.99 -6.06
N THR A 503 20.41 4.23 -5.88
CA THR A 503 19.24 4.20 -6.78
C THR A 503 18.38 5.43 -6.55
N CYS A 504 18.82 6.57 -7.09
CA CYS A 504 18.36 7.91 -6.74
C CYS A 504 18.12 8.73 -8.02
N GLY A 505 17.21 8.23 -8.86
CA GLY A 505 16.91 8.81 -10.17
C GLY A 505 16.33 7.77 -11.15
N VAL A 506 15.86 8.25 -12.30
CA VAL A 506 15.26 7.41 -13.38
C VAL A 506 16.28 6.52 -14.09
N ASP A 507 17.56 6.85 -13.95
CA ASP A 507 18.71 6.16 -14.55
C ASP A 507 19.10 4.90 -13.78
N THR A 508 18.96 4.92 -12.45
CA THR A 508 19.40 3.89 -11.52
C THR A 508 18.25 3.14 -10.86
N TYR A 509 17.15 3.80 -10.49
CA TYR A 509 15.93 3.15 -10.01
C TYR A 509 14.98 2.83 -11.18
N LYS A 510 14.37 1.63 -11.16
CA LYS A 510 13.58 1.10 -12.29
C LYS A 510 12.17 0.69 -11.86
N ILE A 511 11.22 1.59 -12.08
CA ILE A 511 9.80 1.26 -12.12
C ILE A 511 9.47 0.39 -13.36
N PRO A 512 8.36 -0.35 -13.35
CA PRO A 512 7.83 -1.03 -14.52
C PRO A 512 7.66 -0.08 -15.71
N SER A 513 8.03 -0.56 -16.89
CA SER A 513 7.85 0.11 -18.17
C SER A 513 6.77 -0.58 -19.02
N PHE A 514 6.46 -0.01 -20.18
CA PHE A 514 5.54 -0.61 -21.16
C PHE A 514 5.86 -2.09 -21.48
N SER A 515 7.13 -2.49 -21.52
CA SER A 515 7.52 -3.87 -21.86
C SER A 515 7.36 -4.87 -20.71
N ASP A 516 7.10 -4.39 -19.49
CA ASP A 516 6.96 -5.21 -18.28
C ASP A 516 5.48 -5.53 -17.97
N VAL A 517 4.54 -4.88 -18.66
CA VAL A 517 3.10 -5.16 -18.59
C VAL A 517 2.81 -6.53 -19.23
N PRO A 518 1.93 -7.38 -18.64
CA PRO A 518 1.55 -8.65 -19.24
C PRO A 518 0.99 -8.50 -20.67
N ILE A 519 1.49 -9.31 -21.60
CA ILE A 519 1.05 -9.30 -23.02
C ILE A 519 -0.46 -9.60 -23.16
N ASP A 520 -1.00 -10.40 -22.24
CA ASP A 520 -2.42 -10.70 -22.11
C ASP A 520 -2.83 -10.34 -20.67
N PHE A 521 -3.33 -9.11 -20.50
CA PHE A 521 -3.81 -8.58 -19.23
C PHE A 521 -5.32 -8.45 -19.30
N ARG A 522 -6.03 -9.21 -18.45
CA ARG A 522 -7.50 -9.24 -18.40
C ARG A 522 -7.94 -8.91 -16.98
N VAL A 523 -8.82 -7.93 -16.85
CA VAL A 523 -9.48 -7.58 -15.59
C VAL A 523 -10.98 -7.81 -15.75
N SER A 524 -11.57 -8.53 -14.79
CA SER A 524 -13.01 -8.79 -14.70
C SER A 524 -13.50 -8.45 -13.30
N LEU A 525 -14.72 -7.91 -13.21
CA LEU A 525 -15.31 -7.46 -11.95
C LEU A 525 -16.48 -8.38 -11.58
N LEU A 526 -16.51 -8.83 -10.33
CA LEU A 526 -17.47 -9.85 -9.87
C LEU A 526 -18.90 -9.32 -9.93
N SER A 527 -19.76 -9.97 -10.73
CA SER A 527 -21.17 -9.61 -10.87
C SER A 527 -21.98 -9.96 -9.63
N ASN A 528 -23.07 -9.21 -9.38
CA ASN A 528 -24.07 -9.50 -8.33
C ASN A 528 -23.48 -9.64 -6.90
N SER A 529 -22.44 -8.86 -6.56
CA SER A 529 -21.82 -8.81 -5.23
C SER A 529 -22.15 -7.49 -4.53
N LEU A 530 -23.24 -7.47 -3.76
CA LEU A 530 -23.69 -6.28 -3.03
C LEU A 530 -22.80 -5.98 -1.80
N ASN A 531 -22.76 -4.71 -1.40
CA ASN A 531 -22.09 -4.25 -0.17
C ASN A 531 -22.96 -3.19 0.54
N PRO A 532 -23.93 -3.58 1.38
CA PRO A 532 -24.89 -2.64 1.97
C PRO A 532 -24.26 -1.62 2.95
N ARG A 533 -22.93 -1.67 3.17
CA ARG A 533 -22.19 -0.80 4.10
C ARG A 533 -21.59 0.45 3.43
N ALA A 534 -21.60 0.56 2.10
CA ALA A 534 -20.93 1.62 1.34
C ALA A 534 -21.84 2.29 0.30
N ILE A 535 -21.46 3.48 -0.17
CA ILE A 535 -22.16 4.24 -1.22
C ILE A 535 -22.45 3.34 -2.44
N TYR A 536 -23.74 3.27 -2.82
CA TYR A 536 -24.26 2.48 -3.95
C TYR A 536 -23.75 1.03 -4.04
N SER A 537 -23.55 0.36 -2.90
CA SER A 537 -22.97 -1.00 -2.83
C SER A 537 -21.56 -1.15 -3.42
N SER A 538 -20.81 -0.05 -3.56
CA SER A 538 -19.43 -0.05 -4.05
C SER A 538 -18.44 -0.63 -3.01
N LYS A 539 -17.17 -0.77 -3.40
CA LYS A 539 -16.06 -1.20 -2.54
C LYS A 539 -14.83 -0.34 -2.83
N GLY A 540 -14.00 -0.10 -1.82
CA GLY A 540 -12.66 0.48 -1.99
C GLY A 540 -11.73 -0.51 -2.69
N ILE A 541 -10.93 -0.02 -3.65
CA ILE A 541 -10.15 -0.87 -4.57
C ILE A 541 -8.72 -0.38 -4.87
N GLY A 542 -8.30 0.78 -4.34
CA GLY A 542 -7.01 1.41 -4.66
C GLY A 542 -5.79 0.89 -3.91
N GLU A 543 -5.93 -0.29 -3.30
CA GLU A 543 -4.95 -0.96 -2.45
C GLU A 543 -4.98 -2.50 -2.59
N PRO A 544 -6.15 -3.21 -2.65
CA PRO A 544 -6.16 -4.67 -2.72
C PRO A 544 -5.36 -5.28 -3.88
N SER A 545 -5.32 -4.58 -5.01
CA SER A 545 -4.82 -5.10 -6.29
C SER A 545 -3.30 -5.19 -6.36
N ILE A 546 -2.57 -4.41 -5.56
CA ILE A 546 -1.10 -4.51 -5.45
C ILE A 546 -0.67 -5.89 -4.93
N LEU A 547 -1.50 -6.51 -4.08
CA LEU A 547 -1.25 -7.82 -3.49
C LEU A 547 -1.36 -8.94 -4.52
N LEU A 548 -2.20 -8.78 -5.54
CA LEU A 548 -2.39 -9.77 -6.61
C LEU A 548 -1.09 -9.99 -7.40
N ALA A 549 -0.20 -9.01 -7.44
CA ALA A 549 1.10 -9.11 -8.09
C ALA A 549 2.06 -10.10 -7.42
N ALA A 550 1.79 -10.55 -6.18
CA ALA A 550 2.52 -11.66 -5.58
C ALA A 550 2.38 -12.96 -6.40
N SER A 551 1.36 -13.06 -7.26
CA SER A 551 1.27 -14.14 -8.26
C SER A 551 2.43 -14.11 -9.28
N ALA A 552 2.88 -12.93 -9.73
CA ALA A 552 4.04 -12.84 -10.61
C ALA A 552 5.32 -13.33 -9.91
N PHE A 553 5.53 -12.94 -8.65
CA PHE A 553 6.63 -13.41 -7.82
C PHE A 553 6.60 -14.93 -7.61
N VAL A 554 5.44 -15.48 -7.24
CA VAL A 554 5.26 -16.90 -7.00
C VAL A 554 5.47 -17.71 -8.28
N ALA A 555 4.93 -17.26 -9.42
CA ALA A 555 5.18 -17.90 -10.72
C ALA A 555 6.68 -17.89 -11.09
N LEU A 556 7.42 -16.82 -10.79
CA LEU A 556 8.89 -16.78 -10.95
C LEU A 556 9.60 -17.74 -9.99
N LYS A 557 9.16 -17.85 -8.73
CA LYS A 557 9.68 -18.81 -7.75
C LYS A 557 9.47 -20.26 -8.23
N GLN A 558 8.28 -20.60 -8.72
CA GLN A 558 7.97 -21.90 -9.31
C GLN A 558 8.85 -22.21 -10.53
N ALA A 559 9.05 -21.25 -11.43
CA ALA A 559 9.94 -21.42 -12.57
C ALA A 559 11.39 -21.75 -12.14
N CYS A 560 11.89 -21.10 -11.08
CA CYS A 560 13.20 -21.41 -10.49
C CYS A 560 13.21 -22.77 -9.81
N GLN A 561 12.17 -23.13 -9.05
CA GLN A 561 12.03 -24.43 -8.38
C GLN A 561 12.16 -25.59 -9.39
N VAL A 562 11.41 -25.54 -10.50
CA VAL A 562 11.47 -26.56 -11.55
C VAL A 562 12.84 -26.61 -12.25
N TYR A 563 13.58 -25.49 -12.33
CA TYR A 563 14.98 -25.53 -12.79
C TYR A 563 15.89 -26.25 -11.80
N ARG A 564 15.78 -25.91 -10.51
CA ARG A 564 16.58 -26.47 -9.41
C ARG A 564 16.41 -27.98 -9.29
N GLU A 565 15.18 -28.47 -9.36
CA GLU A 565 14.86 -29.90 -9.36
C GLU A 565 15.52 -30.66 -10.52
N GLN A 566 15.53 -30.07 -11.72
CA GLN A 566 16.27 -30.63 -12.87
C GLN A 566 17.79 -30.56 -12.74
N GLN A 567 18.33 -29.75 -11.83
CA GLN A 567 19.74 -29.75 -11.43
C GLN A 567 20.00 -30.62 -10.18
N SER A 568 19.04 -31.48 -9.83
CA SER A 568 19.06 -32.39 -8.67
C SER A 568 19.18 -31.68 -7.32
N LEU A 569 18.73 -30.43 -7.23
CA LEU A 569 18.60 -29.69 -5.98
C LEU A 569 17.19 -29.94 -5.42
N SER A 570 17.10 -30.69 -4.33
CA SER A 570 15.86 -31.06 -3.66
C SER A 570 15.45 -30.07 -2.57
N GLY A 571 14.14 -29.99 -2.30
CA GLY A 571 13.57 -29.14 -1.25
C GLY A 571 13.12 -27.78 -1.77
N TYR A 572 12.47 -27.00 -0.89
CA TYR A 572 12.14 -25.61 -1.17
C TYR A 572 13.41 -24.74 -1.06
N PHE A 573 13.32 -23.51 -1.57
CA PHE A 573 14.36 -22.50 -1.39
C PHE A 573 13.72 -21.15 -1.08
N THR A 574 14.46 -20.31 -0.36
CA THR A 574 14.06 -18.95 -0.07
C THR A 574 14.36 -18.05 -1.27
N LEU A 575 13.34 -17.33 -1.75
CA LEU A 575 13.48 -16.24 -2.70
C LEU A 575 13.07 -14.96 -1.96
N HIS A 576 13.89 -13.92 -2.02
CA HIS A 576 13.58 -12.61 -1.43
C HIS A 576 12.99 -11.66 -2.46
N SER A 577 12.21 -10.69 -1.99
CA SER A 577 11.63 -9.64 -2.81
C SER A 577 12.46 -8.35 -2.71
N PRO A 578 12.75 -7.65 -3.81
CA PRO A 578 12.36 -7.94 -5.19
C PRO A 578 13.10 -9.14 -5.80
N ALA A 579 12.38 -9.98 -6.54
CA ALA A 579 12.92 -11.09 -7.32
C ALA A 579 13.63 -10.61 -8.59
N THR A 580 14.66 -9.78 -8.42
CA THR A 580 15.45 -9.18 -9.50
C THR A 580 16.13 -10.24 -10.36
N VAL A 581 16.56 -9.82 -11.56
CA VAL A 581 17.33 -10.68 -12.49
C VAL A 581 18.58 -11.26 -11.82
N GLU A 582 19.21 -10.55 -10.88
CA GLU A 582 20.30 -11.06 -10.03
C GLU A 582 19.83 -12.25 -9.18
N ARG A 583 18.80 -12.08 -8.35
CA ARG A 583 18.28 -13.13 -7.46
C ARG A 583 17.74 -14.33 -8.23
N LEU A 584 16.98 -14.11 -9.30
CA LEU A 584 16.45 -15.18 -10.16
C LEU A 584 17.56 -15.98 -10.85
N ARG A 585 18.62 -15.31 -11.32
CA ARG A 585 19.75 -16.00 -11.93
C ARG A 585 20.50 -16.84 -10.91
N MET A 586 20.72 -16.32 -9.71
CA MET A 586 21.42 -17.05 -8.64
C MET A 586 20.58 -18.20 -8.06
N ALA A 587 19.24 -18.12 -8.15
CA ALA A 587 18.34 -19.21 -7.76
C ALA A 587 18.46 -20.41 -8.72
N CYS A 588 18.64 -20.14 -10.02
CA CYS A 588 18.91 -21.11 -11.07
C CYS A 588 20.37 -21.59 -11.03
N VAL A 589 20.75 -22.28 -9.95
CA VAL A 589 22.11 -22.81 -9.74
C VAL A 589 22.47 -23.84 -10.81
N ASP A 590 23.47 -23.51 -11.63
CA ASP A 590 23.96 -24.31 -12.75
C ASP A 590 25.48 -24.54 -12.67
N GLU A 591 26.10 -25.06 -13.73
CA GLU A 591 27.55 -25.24 -13.78
C GLU A 591 28.34 -23.92 -13.77
N PHE A 592 27.75 -22.81 -14.23
CA PHE A 592 28.39 -21.49 -14.23
C PHE A 592 28.32 -20.88 -12.82
N THR A 593 27.16 -20.95 -12.16
CA THR A 593 26.99 -20.51 -10.77
C THR A 593 27.98 -21.23 -9.85
N ARG A 594 28.12 -22.56 -9.99
CA ARG A 594 29.09 -23.35 -9.21
C ARG A 594 30.56 -23.04 -9.52
N ARG A 595 30.89 -22.55 -10.72
CA ARG A 595 32.27 -22.12 -11.09
C ARG A 595 32.61 -20.73 -10.54
N VAL A 596 31.63 -19.85 -10.40
CA VAL A 596 31.84 -18.45 -9.99
C VAL A 596 31.67 -18.27 -8.48
N CYS A 597 30.67 -18.92 -7.88
CA CYS A 597 30.36 -18.86 -6.45
C CYS A 597 30.11 -20.28 -5.88
N PRO A 598 31.12 -21.17 -5.81
CA PRO A 598 30.94 -22.57 -5.41
C PRO A 598 30.27 -22.72 -4.03
N ASP A 599 30.68 -21.92 -3.05
CA ASP A 599 30.22 -22.01 -1.66
C ASP A 599 29.36 -20.80 -1.21
N GLU A 600 29.12 -19.82 -2.10
CA GLU A 600 28.52 -18.52 -1.74
C GLU A 600 27.19 -18.20 -2.46
N TYR A 601 26.69 -19.06 -3.36
CA TYR A 601 25.44 -18.76 -4.08
C TYR A 601 24.23 -18.58 -3.13
N GLU A 602 24.20 -19.28 -1.99
CA GLU A 602 23.18 -19.10 -0.94
C GLU A 602 23.38 -17.80 -0.15
N THR A 603 24.61 -17.27 -0.11
CA THR A 603 24.91 -15.95 0.49
C THR A 603 24.41 -14.81 -0.39
N VAL A 604 24.38 -15.00 -1.72
CA VAL A 604 23.75 -14.05 -2.66
C VAL A 604 22.24 -14.19 -2.66
N LEU A 605 21.70 -15.40 -2.54
CA LEU A 605 20.25 -15.62 -2.40
C LEU A 605 19.69 -15.04 -1.08
N SER A 606 20.45 -15.15 0.02
CA SER A 606 20.12 -14.55 1.32
C SER A 606 20.39 -13.04 1.41
N ARG A 607 20.67 -12.38 0.28
CA ARG A 607 20.80 -10.92 0.19
C ARG A 607 19.43 -10.26 0.27
N GLY A 608 19.01 -9.96 1.49
CA GLY A 608 17.93 -9.02 1.76
C GLY A 608 18.22 -7.65 1.15
N SER A 609 17.17 -6.98 0.70
CA SER A 609 17.14 -5.56 0.32
C SER A 609 16.96 -4.69 1.57
N TYR A 610 17.54 -3.49 1.56
CA TYR A 610 17.68 -2.60 2.73
C TYR A 610 16.41 -1.84 3.11
#